data_AF-A0A7H0XKN3-F1
#
_entry.id   AF-A0A7H0XKN3-F1
#
_cell.length_a   1.000
_cell.length_b   1.000
_cell.length_c   1.000
_cell.angle_alpha   90.00
_cell.angle_beta   90.00
_cell.angle_gamma   90.00
#
_symmetry.space_group_name_H-M   'P 1'
#
loop_
_entity.id
_entity.type
_entity.pdbx_description
1 polymer ?
#
loop_
_entity_poly.entity_id
_entity_poly.type
_entity_poly.pdbx_seq_one_letter_code
_entity_poly.pdbx_strand_id
1 'polypeptide(L)'
;NVWCAAGKGTFGTGELVRRIEVTGLAGVVGHMKIIMPQLGAPGISWPEVLHKSGFSVEYGPVRARDLPEYLRAHRATPEMRRVVFPLWDRAVLIPVELIHVALPAIIAAVTLWFLAGPVAALAAIAAVIAGTVLFPVLLPVLPTKDFSSKGLLLG
;
A
#
# COMPACT_ATOMS: atom_id res chain seq x y z
N ASN A 1 5.25 -0.44 -6.36
CA ASN A 1 4.35 -1.62 -6.35
C ASN A 1 3.11 -1.29 -7.19
N VAL A 2 2.28 -2.28 -7.53
CA VAL A 2 1.10 -2.09 -8.41
C VAL A 2 0.11 -1.06 -7.84
N TRP A 3 -0.14 -1.08 -6.52
CA TRP A 3 -1.05 -0.14 -5.86
C TRP A 3 -0.60 1.32 -6.00
N CYS A 4 0.66 1.61 -5.70
CA CYS A 4 1.21 2.95 -5.86
C CYS A 4 1.25 3.37 -7.33
N ALA A 5 1.54 2.44 -8.25
CA ALA A 5 1.58 2.73 -9.68
C ALA A 5 0.19 3.06 -10.23
N ALA A 6 -0.85 2.37 -9.75
CA ALA A 6 -2.25 2.65 -10.05
C ALA A 6 -2.67 4.02 -9.51
N GLY A 7 -2.34 4.32 -8.24
CA GLY A 7 -2.63 5.62 -7.64
C GLY A 7 -1.87 6.80 -8.29
N LYS A 8 -0.68 6.55 -8.83
CA LYS A 8 0.13 7.56 -9.56
C LYS A 8 -0.21 7.63 -11.06
N GLY A 9 -1.15 6.84 -11.56
CA GLY A 9 -1.55 6.81 -12.98
C GLY A 9 -0.57 6.12 -13.94
N THR A 10 0.59 5.64 -13.46
CA THR A 10 1.57 4.88 -14.27
C THR A 10 1.15 3.45 -14.58
N PHE A 11 0.19 2.90 -13.83
CA PHE A 11 -0.44 1.62 -14.10
C PHE A 11 -1.95 1.83 -14.25
N GLY A 12 -2.39 2.21 -15.45
CA GLY A 12 -3.78 2.56 -15.69
C GLY A 12 -4.30 2.17 -17.07
N THR A 13 -5.55 2.52 -17.37
CA THR A 13 -6.26 2.10 -18.59
C THR A 13 -5.45 2.34 -19.87
N GLY A 14 -4.93 3.55 -20.06
CA GLY A 14 -4.19 3.92 -21.26
C GLY A 14 -2.93 3.08 -21.46
N GLU A 15 -2.19 2.84 -20.37
CA GLU A 15 -1.00 1.98 -20.44
C GLU A 15 -1.37 0.54 -20.77
N LEU A 16 -2.44 0.00 -20.17
CA LEU A 16 -2.91 -1.36 -20.47
C LEU A 16 -3.32 -1.51 -21.94
N VAL A 17 -4.15 -0.60 -22.46
CA VAL A 17 -4.60 -0.61 -23.85
C VAL A 17 -3.41 -0.54 -24.81
N ARG A 18 -2.48 0.39 -24.56
CA ARG A 18 -1.25 0.52 -25.35
C ARG A 18 -0.42 -0.77 -25.36
N ARG A 19 -0.33 -1.47 -24.23
CA ARG A 19 0.40 -2.75 -24.14
C ARG A 19 -0.30 -3.87 -24.90
N ILE A 20 -1.63 -3.92 -24.86
CA ILE A 20 -2.41 -4.90 -25.65
C ILE A 20 -2.13 -4.72 -27.14
N GLU A 21 -2.13 -3.48 -27.62
CA GLU A 21 -1.91 -3.14 -29.03
C GLU A 21 -0.48 -3.45 -29.47
N VAL A 22 0.53 -2.92 -28.76
CA VAL A 22 1.95 -3.08 -29.14
C VAL A 22 2.40 -4.53 -29.06
N THR A 23 1.81 -5.35 -28.19
CA THR A 23 2.13 -6.79 -28.10
C THR A 23 1.36 -7.64 -29.11
N GLY A 24 0.37 -7.08 -29.81
CA GLY A 24 -0.49 -7.83 -30.71
C GLY A 24 -1.26 -8.95 -30.00
N LEU A 25 -1.63 -8.75 -28.73
CA LEU A 25 -2.15 -9.82 -27.86
C LEU A 25 -3.36 -10.54 -28.45
N ALA A 26 -4.22 -9.82 -29.19
CA ALA A 26 -5.38 -10.37 -29.88
C ALA A 26 -5.05 -11.46 -30.93
N GLY A 27 -3.82 -11.46 -31.47
CA GLY A 27 -3.35 -12.49 -32.40
C GLY A 27 -2.72 -13.71 -31.72
N VAL A 28 -2.49 -13.65 -30.40
CA VAL A 28 -1.80 -14.69 -29.63
C VAL A 28 -2.76 -15.58 -28.86
N VAL A 29 -3.86 -15.01 -28.35
CA VAL A 29 -4.83 -15.72 -27.52
C VAL A 29 -6.20 -15.83 -28.20
N GLY A 30 -6.89 -16.95 -28.02
CA GLY A 30 -8.24 -17.17 -28.56
C GLY A 30 -9.38 -16.56 -27.72
N HIS A 31 -9.07 -15.76 -26.70
CA HIS A 31 -10.04 -15.16 -25.80
C HIS A 31 -9.79 -13.66 -25.60
N MET A 32 -10.85 -12.91 -25.28
CA MET A 32 -10.80 -11.45 -25.05
C MET A 32 -10.93 -11.13 -23.56
N LYS A 33 -10.13 -11.78 -22.71
CA LYS A 33 -10.11 -11.61 -21.25
C LYS A 33 -8.69 -11.41 -20.75
N ILE A 34 -8.52 -10.46 -19.83
CA ILE A 34 -7.23 -10.17 -19.18
C ILE A 34 -7.44 -10.12 -17.67
N ILE A 35 -6.64 -10.89 -16.94
CA ILE A 35 -6.66 -10.91 -15.48
C ILE A 35 -5.69 -9.85 -14.96
N MET A 36 -6.21 -8.84 -14.28
CA MET A 36 -5.43 -7.79 -13.62
C MET A 36 -5.35 -8.01 -12.11
N PRO A 37 -4.27 -7.56 -11.44
CA PRO A 37 -4.19 -7.62 -9.98
C PRO A 37 -5.31 -6.79 -9.34
N GLN A 38 -5.90 -7.28 -8.23
CA GLN A 38 -6.95 -6.57 -7.49
C GLN A 38 -6.55 -5.13 -7.13
N LEU A 39 -5.29 -4.94 -6.76
CA LEU A 39 -4.72 -3.66 -6.35
C LEU A 39 -4.49 -2.67 -7.51
N GLY A 40 -4.68 -3.10 -8.76
CA GLY A 40 -4.66 -2.23 -9.94
C GLY A 40 -6.01 -1.58 -10.25
N ALA A 41 -7.10 -2.02 -9.61
CA ALA A 41 -8.45 -1.53 -9.87
C ALA A 41 -8.63 0.00 -9.74
N PRO A 42 -7.94 0.71 -8.82
CA PRO A 42 -8.06 2.18 -8.76
C PRO A 42 -7.53 2.91 -10.00
N GLY A 43 -6.61 2.30 -10.76
CA GLY A 43 -5.98 2.92 -11.94
C GLY A 43 -6.54 2.44 -13.28
N ILE A 44 -7.17 1.27 -13.31
CA ILE A 44 -7.67 0.62 -14.53
C ILE A 44 -9.20 0.63 -14.53
N SER A 45 -9.78 1.19 -15.57
CA SER A 45 -11.23 1.19 -15.80
C SER A 45 -11.58 0.03 -16.73
N TRP A 46 -12.18 -1.05 -16.20
CA TRP A 46 -12.56 -2.22 -17.02
C TRP A 46 -13.49 -1.86 -18.19
N PRO A 47 -14.51 -0.97 -18.06
CA PRO A 47 -15.39 -0.64 -19.18
C PRO A 47 -14.64 0.09 -20.29
N GLU A 48 -13.70 0.95 -19.92
CA GLU A 48 -12.91 1.73 -20.87
C GLU A 48 -11.89 0.85 -21.60
N VAL A 49 -11.25 -0.09 -20.90
CA VAL A 49 -10.38 -1.10 -21.55
C VAL A 49 -11.17 -1.93 -22.54
N LEU A 50 -12.37 -2.39 -22.18
CA LEU A 50 -13.23 -3.16 -23.07
C LEU A 50 -13.63 -2.33 -24.30
N HIS A 51 -14.02 -1.07 -24.12
CA HIS A 51 -14.41 -0.19 -25.22
C HIS A 51 -13.25 0.09 -26.19
N LYS A 52 -12.03 0.30 -25.67
CA LYS A 52 -10.87 0.69 -26.48
C LYS A 52 -10.13 -0.50 -27.11
N SER A 53 -10.06 -1.63 -26.43
CA SER A 53 -9.24 -2.79 -26.84
C SER A 53 -10.03 -4.04 -27.19
N GLY A 54 -11.33 -4.08 -26.86
CA GLY A 54 -12.15 -5.29 -26.96
C GLY A 54 -11.89 -6.33 -25.87
N PHE A 55 -10.85 -6.16 -25.04
CA PHE A 55 -10.57 -7.07 -23.92
C PHE A 55 -11.37 -6.72 -22.67
N SER A 56 -12.03 -7.71 -22.10
CA SER A 56 -12.65 -7.61 -20.78
C SER A 56 -11.59 -7.79 -19.69
N VAL A 57 -11.59 -6.92 -18.68
CA VAL A 57 -10.69 -7.02 -17.53
C VAL A 57 -11.39 -7.72 -16.39
N GLU A 58 -10.75 -8.76 -15.85
CA GLU A 58 -11.15 -9.44 -14.62
C GLU A 58 -10.15 -9.12 -13.52
N TYR A 59 -10.62 -8.81 -12.32
CA TYR A 59 -9.75 -8.57 -11.18
C TYR A 59 -9.48 -9.88 -10.42
N GLY A 60 -8.24 -10.35 -10.54
CA GLY A 60 -7.71 -11.52 -9.86
C GLY A 60 -7.32 -11.25 -8.41
N PRO A 61 -6.57 -12.16 -7.77
CA PRO A 61 -6.21 -12.05 -6.36
C PRO A 61 -5.25 -10.88 -6.08
N VAL A 62 -5.18 -10.49 -4.80
CA VAL A 62 -4.18 -9.52 -4.30
C VAL A 62 -2.76 -10.09 -4.40
N ARG A 63 -2.59 -11.39 -4.11
CA ARG A 63 -1.28 -12.06 -4.07
C ARG A 63 -1.16 -13.02 -5.25
N ALA A 64 -0.03 -12.95 -5.97
CA ALA A 64 0.24 -13.80 -7.12
C ALA A 64 0.24 -15.30 -6.79
N ARG A 65 0.57 -15.67 -5.55
CA ARG A 65 0.57 -17.07 -5.09
C ARG A 65 -0.82 -17.73 -5.10
N ASP A 66 -1.88 -16.93 -5.06
CA ASP A 66 -3.27 -17.41 -5.06
C ASP A 66 -3.78 -17.61 -6.50
N LEU A 67 -2.98 -17.25 -7.52
CA LEU A 67 -3.35 -17.33 -8.93
C LEU A 67 -3.70 -18.75 -9.39
N PRO A 68 -2.99 -19.84 -9.00
CA PRO A 68 -3.36 -21.19 -9.44
C PRO A 68 -4.74 -21.65 -8.95
N GLU A 69 -5.13 -21.25 -7.74
CA GLU A 69 -6.47 -21.54 -7.23
C GLU A 69 -7.52 -20.68 -7.91
N TYR A 70 -7.24 -19.39 -8.07
CA TYR A 70 -8.10 -18.47 -8.79
C TYR A 70 -8.37 -18.93 -10.23
N LEU A 71 -7.36 -19.39 -10.98
CA LEU A 71 -7.52 -19.87 -12.36
C LEU A 71 -8.38 -21.14 -12.47
N ARG A 72 -8.46 -21.95 -11.41
CA ARG A 72 -9.35 -23.12 -11.39
C ARG A 72 -10.82 -22.73 -11.20
N ALA A 73 -11.08 -21.73 -10.38
CA ALA A 73 -12.44 -21.31 -10.03
C ALA A 73 -12.96 -20.11 -10.85
N HIS A 74 -12.05 -19.34 -11.47
CA HIS A 74 -12.30 -18.02 -12.05
C HIS A 74 -13.12 -17.10 -11.14
N ARG A 75 -12.84 -17.18 -9.82
CA ARG A 75 -13.55 -16.41 -8.80
C ARG A 75 -12.64 -16.16 -7.61
N ALA A 76 -12.29 -14.90 -7.39
CA ALA A 76 -11.51 -14.51 -6.22
C ALA A 76 -12.37 -14.67 -4.95
N THR A 77 -11.88 -15.46 -3.99
CA THR A 77 -12.51 -15.62 -2.67
C THR A 77 -12.38 -14.33 -1.84
N PRO A 78 -13.19 -14.14 -0.78
CA PRO A 78 -13.04 -13.00 0.12
C PRO A 78 -11.62 -12.86 0.69
N GLU A 79 -10.92 -13.97 0.93
CA GLU A 79 -9.55 -14.01 1.45
C GLU A 79 -8.56 -13.48 0.40
N MET A 80 -8.71 -13.90 -0.87
CA MET A 80 -7.87 -13.44 -1.97
C MET A 80 -8.02 -11.94 -2.27
N ARG A 81 -9.14 -11.33 -1.87
CA ARG A 81 -9.41 -9.89 -2.03
C ARG A 81 -8.91 -9.04 -0.86
N ARG A 82 -8.52 -9.66 0.25
CA ARG A 82 -8.08 -8.94 1.46
C ARG A 82 -6.57 -8.78 1.47
N VAL A 83 -6.13 -7.54 1.63
CA VAL A 83 -4.74 -7.25 2.03
C VAL A 83 -4.64 -7.52 3.53
N VAL A 84 -3.84 -8.50 3.93
CA VAL A 84 -3.47 -8.66 5.33
C VAL A 84 -2.20 -7.86 5.61
N PHE A 85 -2.19 -7.17 6.74
CA PHE A 85 -1.07 -6.34 7.17
C PHE A 85 -0.58 -6.84 8.54
N PRO A 86 0.18 -7.96 8.57
CA PRO A 86 0.68 -8.55 9.80
C PRO A 86 1.69 -7.64 10.50
N LEU A 87 1.99 -7.95 11.76
CA LEU A 87 2.96 -7.21 12.58
C LEU A 87 4.34 -7.11 11.92
N TRP A 88 4.78 -8.16 11.23
CA TRP A 88 6.07 -8.15 10.53
C TRP A 88 6.11 -7.15 9.38
N ASP A 89 5.08 -7.12 8.54
CA ASP A 89 4.98 -6.18 7.42
C ASP A 89 4.94 -4.72 7.92
N ARG A 90 4.39 -4.50 9.12
CA ARG A 90 4.41 -3.19 9.82
C ARG A 90 5.80 -2.85 10.35
N ALA A 91 6.50 -3.81 10.96
CA ALA A 91 7.81 -3.58 11.55
C ALA A 91 8.86 -3.20 10.49
N VAL A 92 8.72 -3.70 9.25
CA VAL A 92 9.59 -3.34 8.12
C VAL A 92 9.51 -1.84 7.77
N LEU A 93 8.44 -1.13 8.14
CA LEU A 93 8.33 0.31 7.93
C LEU A 93 9.13 1.13 8.95
N ILE A 94 9.41 0.58 10.13
CA ILE A 94 10.07 1.30 11.23
C ILE A 94 11.41 1.93 10.80
N PRO A 95 12.34 1.21 10.15
CA PRO A 95 13.61 1.78 9.72
C PRO A 95 13.43 2.93 8.72
N VAL A 96 12.43 2.81 7.83
CA VAL A 96 12.13 3.84 6.83
C VAL A 96 11.63 5.10 7.52
N GLU A 97 10.68 4.98 8.44
CA GLU A 97 10.15 6.12 9.21
C GLU A 97 11.24 6.78 10.05
N LEU A 98 12.09 5.99 10.72
CA LEU A 98 13.19 6.52 11.52
C LEU A 98 14.17 7.36 10.70
N ILE A 99 14.52 6.94 9.48
CA ILE A 99 15.42 7.70 8.62
C ILE A 99 14.80 9.05 8.23
N HIS A 100 13.51 9.08 7.91
CA HIS A 100 12.82 10.33 7.54
C HIS A 100 12.67 11.29 8.72
N VAL A 101 12.50 10.76 9.94
CA VAL A 101 12.28 11.56 11.15
C VAL A 101 13.57 11.88 11.91
N ALA A 102 14.68 11.18 11.64
CA ALA A 102 15.94 11.33 12.39
C ALA A 102 16.45 12.77 12.45
N LEU A 103 16.55 13.46 11.30
CA LEU A 103 17.09 14.82 11.28
C LEU A 103 16.16 15.83 11.99
N PRO A 104 14.83 15.88 11.71
CA PRO A 104 13.89 16.68 12.49
C PRO A 104 13.94 16.39 13.99
N ALA A 105 14.04 15.11 14.38
CA ALA A 105 14.10 14.69 15.77
C ALA A 105 15.36 15.19 16.49
N ILE A 106 16.53 15.11 15.84
CA ILE A 106 17.80 15.62 16.39
C ILE A 106 17.73 17.14 16.56
N ILE A 107 17.25 17.86 15.54
CA ILE A 107 17.11 19.33 15.62
C ILE A 107 16.18 19.72 16.77
N ALA A 108 15.02 19.07 16.89
CA ALA A 108 14.08 19.31 17.97
C ALA A 108 14.69 19.00 19.35
N ALA A 109 15.36 17.85 19.50
CA ALA A 109 15.97 17.44 20.75
C ALA A 109 17.09 18.39 21.20
N VAL A 110 17.97 18.81 20.28
CA VAL A 110 19.04 19.78 20.58
C VAL A 110 18.45 21.14 20.95
N THR A 111 17.45 21.60 20.21
CA THR A 111 16.78 22.89 20.48
C THR A 111 16.13 22.88 21.87
N LEU A 112 15.40 21.82 22.21
CA LEU A 112 14.75 21.66 23.51
C LEU A 112 15.75 21.48 24.65
N TRP A 113 16.89 20.85 24.40
CA TRP A 113 17.96 20.73 25.39
C TRP A 113 18.44 22.10 25.87
N PHE A 114 18.68 23.03 24.94
CA PHE A 114 19.15 24.38 25.29
C PHE A 114 18.04 25.28 25.85
N LEU A 115 16.79 25.11 25.42
CA LEU A 115 15.67 25.98 25.85
C LEU A 115 15.00 25.53 27.15
N ALA A 116 14.81 24.22 27.33
CA ALA A 116 13.99 23.64 28.39
C ALA A 116 14.71 22.53 29.17
N GLY A 117 15.98 22.28 28.85
CA GLY A 117 16.84 21.34 29.56
C GLY A 117 16.71 19.88 29.11
N PRO A 118 17.45 18.97 29.77
CA PRO A 118 17.59 17.57 29.37
C PRO A 118 16.27 16.79 29.32
N VAL A 119 15.35 17.08 30.24
CA VAL A 119 14.07 16.37 30.35
C VAL A 119 13.20 16.60 29.12
N ALA A 120 13.16 17.85 28.61
CA ALA A 120 12.39 18.19 27.42
C ALA A 120 12.96 17.53 26.15
N ALA A 121 14.30 17.49 26.03
CA ALA A 121 14.97 16.78 24.93
C ALA A 121 14.68 15.27 24.95
N LEU A 122 14.72 14.65 26.13
CA LEU A 122 14.37 13.23 26.31
C LEU A 122 12.90 12.96 25.97
N ALA A 123 11.98 13.85 26.36
CA ALA A 123 10.57 13.73 26.02
C ALA A 123 10.33 13.78 24.51
N ALA A 124 11.05 14.64 23.78
CA ALA A 124 10.96 14.71 22.32
C ALA A 124 11.45 13.43 21.63
N ILE A 125 12.56 12.85 22.10
CA ILE A 125 13.06 11.57 21.60
C ILE A 125 12.07 10.44 21.90
N ALA A 126 11.50 10.41 23.11
CA ALA A 126 10.49 9.43 23.50
C ALA A 126 9.23 9.52 22.61
N ALA A 127 8.76 10.73 22.30
CA ALA A 127 7.63 10.95 21.39
C ALA A 127 7.92 10.42 19.98
N VAL A 128 9.13 10.65 19.46
CA VAL A 128 9.54 10.12 18.15
C VAL A 128 9.56 8.60 18.14
N ILE A 129 10.13 7.96 19.17
CA ILE A 129 10.13 6.50 19.29
C ILE A 129 8.70 5.96 19.42
N ALA A 130 7.85 6.63 20.18
CA ALA A 130 6.45 6.25 20.33
C ALA A 130 5.70 6.29 18.98
N GLY A 131 5.87 7.36 18.21
CA GLY A 131 5.23 7.52 16.90
C GLY A 131 5.80 6.61 15.80
N THR A 132 7.10 6.34 15.81
CA THR A 132 7.77 5.59 14.72
C THR A 132 7.89 4.09 14.98
N VAL A 133 7.99 3.67 16.24
CA VAL A 133 8.20 2.27 16.64
C VAL A 133 6.95 1.69 17.30
N LEU A 134 6.44 2.32 18.36
CA LEU A 134 5.30 1.77 19.11
C LEU A 134 4.00 1.85 18.31
N PHE A 135 3.77 2.93 17.56
CA PHE A 135 2.57 3.12 16.77
C PHE A 135 2.30 1.99 15.76
N PRO A 136 3.21 1.62 14.83
CA PRO A 136 2.95 0.52 13.90
C PRO A 136 2.78 -0.84 14.60
N VAL A 137 3.41 -1.06 15.75
CA VAL A 137 3.31 -2.32 16.50
C VAL A 137 1.99 -2.42 17.25
N LEU A 138 1.54 -1.33 17.89
CA LEU A 138 0.37 -1.30 18.76
C LEU A 138 -0.93 -0.95 18.02
N LEU A 139 -0.85 -0.44 16.78
CA LEU A 139 -2.01 -0.12 15.94
C LEU A 139 -3.18 -1.14 15.98
N PRO A 140 -2.95 -2.47 15.91
CA PRO A 140 -4.05 -3.45 15.94
C PRO A 140 -4.70 -3.62 17.32
N VAL A 141 -4.00 -3.27 18.40
CA VAL A 141 -4.45 -3.45 19.79
C VAL A 141 -5.11 -2.18 20.34
N LEU A 142 -4.85 -1.03 19.74
CA LEU A 142 -5.44 0.23 20.19
C LEU A 142 -6.98 0.22 20.04
N PRO A 143 -7.73 0.55 21.10
CA PRO A 143 -9.17 0.33 21.19
C PRO A 143 -10.03 1.32 20.36
N THR A 144 -9.42 2.24 19.62
CA THR A 144 -10.11 3.26 18.84
C THR A 144 -10.21 2.88 17.35
N LYS A 145 -11.19 3.44 16.63
CA LYS A 145 -11.42 3.13 15.21
C LYS A 145 -10.57 3.98 14.26
N ASP A 146 -10.35 5.25 14.63
CA ASP A 146 -9.72 6.24 13.76
C ASP A 146 -8.24 6.43 14.09
N PHE A 147 -7.43 6.72 13.06
CA PHE A 147 -5.99 6.93 13.20
C PHE A 147 -5.63 8.12 14.09
N SER A 148 -6.43 9.19 14.08
CA SER A 148 -6.18 10.38 14.89
C SER A 148 -6.25 10.10 16.39
N SER A 149 -7.27 9.35 16.83
CA SER A 149 -7.41 8.98 18.25
C SER A 149 -6.35 7.96 18.68
N LYS A 150 -5.91 7.08 17.77
CA LYS A 150 -4.78 6.18 18.02
C LYS A 150 -3.47 6.95 18.22
N GLY A 151 -3.26 8.02 17.44
CA GLY A 151 -2.10 8.89 17.57
C GLY A 151 -2.07 9.58 18.93
N LEU A 152 -3.17 10.23 19.30
CA LEU A 152 -3.29 10.92 20.60
C LEU A 152 -3.03 10.02 21.82
N LEU A 153 -3.39 8.73 21.74
CA LEU A 153 -3.14 7.78 22.82
C LEU A 153 -1.67 7.39 22.98
N LEU A 154 -0.88 7.50 21.92
CA LEU A 154 0.52 7.07 21.90
C LEU A 154 1.51 8.25 22.00
N GLY A 155 1.09 9.48 21.75
CA GLY A 155 1.91 10.69 21.87
C GLY A 155 1.45 11.80 20.95
#